data_AF-A0A838P5A7-F1
#
_entry.id   AF-A0A838P5A7-F1
#
_cell.length_a   1.000
_cell.length_b   1.000
_cell.length_c   1.000
_cell.angle_alpha   90.00
_cell.angle_beta   90.00
_cell.angle_gamma   90.00
#
_symmetry.space_group_name_H-M   'P 1'
#
loop_
_entity.id
_entity.type
_entity.pdbx_description
1 polymer ?
#
loop_
_entity_poly.entity_id
_entity_poly.type
_entity_poly.pdbx_seq_one_letter_code
_entity_poly.pdbx_strand_id
1 'polypeptide(L)' 'MIETHAPGTFCWADLGTTDAAAAKRFYTGLFGWSFEDMPMGPDAAFAIIKLVRG' A
#
# COMPACT_ATOMS: atom_id res chain seq x y z
N MET A 1 7.83 0.24 27.63
CA MET A 1 7.08 -0.30 26.48
C MET A 1 6.33 0.84 25.84
N ILE A 2 6.31 0.97 24.52
CA ILE A 2 5.46 1.96 23.83
C ILE A 2 4.11 1.32 23.60
N GLU A 3 3.04 1.94 24.11
CA GLU A 3 1.68 1.40 24.05
C GLU A 3 0.81 2.10 23.00
N THR A 4 1.17 3.32 22.59
CA THR A 4 0.44 4.11 21.58
C THR A 4 1.37 4.93 20.71
N HIS A 5 0.93 5.24 19.48
CA HIS A 5 1.58 6.17 18.56
C HIS A 5 0.62 7.34 18.28
N ALA A 6 1.15 8.55 18.15
CA ALA A 6 0.33 9.71 17.80
C ALA A 6 -0.35 9.52 16.42
N PRO A 7 -1.59 10.02 16.22
CA PRO A 7 -2.22 9.98 14.90
C PRO A 7 -1.32 10.59 13.82
N GLY A 8 -1.23 9.92 12.67
CA GLY A 8 -0.37 10.34 11.56
C GLY A 8 1.10 9.94 11.69
N THR A 9 1.48 9.20 12.74
CA THR A 9 2.78 8.50 12.79
C THR A 9 2.89 7.57 11.60
N PHE A 10 4.06 7.53 10.97
CA PHE A 10 4.33 6.61 9.87
C PHE A 10 4.09 5.16 10.31
N CYS A 11 3.34 4.43 9.50
CA CYS A 11 3.17 3.00 9.64
C CYS A 11 3.42 2.33 8.29
N TRP A 12 3.94 1.12 8.33
CA TRP A 12 4.14 0.26 7.17
C TRP A 12 3.37 -1.04 7.37
N ALA A 13 2.74 -1.52 6.31
CA ALA A 13 2.05 -2.80 6.29
C ALA A 13 2.29 -3.48 4.94
N ASP A 14 2.56 -4.78 4.97
CA ASP A 14 2.76 -5.59 3.78
C ASP A 14 1.53 -6.44 3.47
N LEU A 15 1.22 -6.61 2.18
CA LEU A 15 0.12 -7.44 1.71
C LEU A 15 0.62 -8.43 0.66
N GLY A 16 0.53 -9.73 0.98
CA GLY A 16 0.66 -10.80 0.01
C GLY A 16 -0.71 -11.16 -0.58
N THR A 17 -0.84 -11.16 -1.91
CA THR A 17 -2.07 -11.54 -2.61
C THR A 17 -1.75 -12.22 -3.93
N THR A 18 -2.65 -13.08 -4.40
CA THR A 18 -2.59 -13.68 -5.74
C THR A 18 -3.21 -12.79 -6.82
N ASP A 19 -3.95 -11.74 -6.43
CA ASP A 19 -4.55 -10.76 -7.35
C ASP A 19 -4.19 -9.32 -6.93
N ALA A 20 -3.02 -8.88 -7.35
CA ALA A 20 -2.55 -7.52 -7.10
C ALA A 20 -3.42 -6.45 -7.77
N ALA A 21 -4.06 -6.77 -8.91
CA ALA A 21 -4.90 -5.82 -9.63
C ALA A 21 -6.20 -5.52 -8.86
N ALA A 22 -6.83 -6.54 -8.27
CA ALA A 22 -7.98 -6.37 -7.39
C ALA A 22 -7.62 -5.58 -6.12
N ALA A 23 -6.49 -5.90 -5.50
CA ALA A 23 -6.02 -5.17 -4.31
C ALA A 23 -5.83 -3.68 -4.60
N LYS A 24 -5.17 -3.33 -5.71
CA LYS A 24 -5.02 -1.92 -6.12
C LYS A 24 -6.36 -1.23 -6.27
N ARG A 25 -7.31 -1.81 -7.03
CA ARG A 25 -8.65 -1.23 -7.23
C ARG A 25 -9.38 -1.01 -5.90
N PHE A 26 -9.27 -1.96 -4.98
CA PHE A 26 -9.92 -1.88 -3.69
C PHE A 26 -9.35 -0.74 -2.84
N TYR A 27 -8.01 -0.70 -2.64
CA TYR A 27 -7.38 0.29 -1.75
C TYR A 27 -7.39 1.71 -2.34
N THR A 28 -7.25 1.86 -3.66
CA THR A 28 -7.37 3.17 -4.30
C THR A 28 -8.80 3.70 -4.22
N GLY A 29 -9.81 2.85 -4.40
CA GLY A 29 -11.23 3.22 -4.28
C GLY A 29 -11.66 3.53 -2.85
N LEU A 30 -11.18 2.76 -1.88
CA LEU A 30 -11.58 2.91 -0.47
C LEU A 30 -10.94 4.14 0.19
N PHE A 31 -9.65 4.37 -0.06
CA PHE A 31 -8.89 5.41 0.66
C PHE A 31 -8.43 6.57 -0.21
N GLY A 32 -8.67 6.55 -1.52
CA GLY A 32 -8.14 7.55 -2.44
C GLY A 32 -6.61 7.52 -2.55
N TRP A 33 -5.98 6.40 -2.19
CA TRP A 33 -4.53 6.26 -2.24
C TRP A 33 -4.04 6.11 -3.67
N SER A 34 -2.79 6.50 -3.90
CA SER A 34 -2.08 6.26 -5.16
C SER A 34 -1.31 4.95 -5.08
N PHE A 35 -1.06 4.32 -6.24
CA PHE A 35 -0.18 3.16 -6.32
C PHE A 35 0.96 3.45 -7.30
N GLU A 36 2.11 2.88 -6.99
CA GLU A 36 3.29 2.90 -7.83
C GLU A 36 3.82 1.49 -7.97
N ASP A 37 3.83 0.99 -9.21
CA ASP A 37 4.32 -0.34 -9.52
C ASP A 37 5.84 -0.32 -9.67
N MET A 38 6.51 -1.16 -8.88
CA MET A 38 7.93 -1.43 -8.98
C MET A 38 8.13 -2.84 -9.53
N PRO A 39 8.66 -2.98 -10.77
CA PRO A 39 9.03 -4.27 -11.30
C PRO A 39 10.11 -4.92 -10.43
N MET A 40 9.89 -6.16 -9.99
CA MET A 40 10.83 -6.96 -9.19
C MET A 40 11.38 -8.17 -9.98
N GLY A 41 11.09 -8.23 -11.28
CA GLY A 41 11.47 -9.30 -12.19
C GLY A 41 10.43 -9.47 -13.30
N PRO A 42 10.61 -10.45 -14.20
CA PRO A 42 9.68 -10.70 -15.32
C PRO A 42 8.25 -11.02 -14.86
N ASP A 43 8.14 -11.71 -13.71
CA ASP A 43 6.87 -12.26 -13.21
C ASP A 43 6.48 -11.74 -11.83
N ALA A 44 7.20 -10.73 -11.31
CA ALA A 44 6.97 -10.19 -9.96
C ALA A 44 6.89 -8.66 -10.00
N ALA A 45 5.83 -8.12 -9.42
CA ALA A 45 5.68 -6.69 -9.20
C ALA A 45 5.41 -6.44 -7.71
N PHE A 46 6.15 -5.51 -7.12
CA PHE A 46 5.83 -4.95 -5.81
C PHE A 46 5.14 -3.61 -6.04
N ALA A 47 4.01 -3.37 -5.37
CA ALA A 47 3.30 -2.09 -5.47
C ALA A 47 3.38 -1.36 -4.15
N ILE A 48 3.87 -0.13 -4.16
CA ILE A 48 3.71 0.78 -3.02
C ILE A 48 2.35 1.44 -3.17
N ILE A 49 1.46 1.23 -2.20
CA ILE A 49 0.21 1.96 -2.10
C ILE A 49 0.39 3.03 -1.01
N LYS A 50 0.31 4.31 -1.40
CA LYS A 50 0.64 5.44 -0.54
C LYS A 50 -0.49 6.45 -0.46
N LEU A 51 -0.72 6.95 0.75
CA LEU A 51 -1.59 8.09 1.01
C LEU A 51 -1.07 9.31 0.24
N VAL A 52 -1.94 9.93 -0.55
CA VAL A 52 -1.68 11.24 -1.13
C VAL A 52 -2.11 12.26 -0.08
N ARG A 53 -1.15 12.97 0.53
CA ARG A 53 -1.50 14.16 1.33
C ARG A 53 -1.80 15.30 0.36
N GLY A 54 -3.00 15.88 0.50
CA GLY A 54 -3.34 17.16 -0.12
C GLY A 54 -2.64 18.32 0.57
#